data_AF-A0A2R6JA41-F1
#
_entry.id   AF-A0A2R6JA41-F1
#
_cell.length_a   1.000
_cell.length_b   1.000
_cell.length_c   1.000
_cell.angle_alpha   90.00
_cell.angle_beta   90.00
_cell.angle_gamma   90.00
#
_symmetry.space_group_name_H-M   'P 1'
#
loop_
_entity.id
_entity.type
_entity.pdbx_description
1 polymer ?
#
loop_
_entity_poly.entity_id
_entity_poly.type
_entity_poly.pdbx_seq_one_letter_code
_entity_poly.pdbx_strand_id
1 'polypeptide(L)'
;MHEQFPTDEPAVVTCGLPYANGDLHVGHLRTYVGGDALSRALERVGQDVAFVCGSDMHGTPIAVNAAEAGVDPEPYALEYHEQYRETFPKFNVEFDSYGHTHDETNTELTREFVRSWIDGDHVVEKEIEVAWDAAADQPLPDRFVEGTCPYCGEAARGDECDEGCQRHLEPGEIEEPVSTITGNPAEYRTRPHKFLRLSDFQEYLAGFIDRLEGTANAKNQPREWIEGDLQDLCITRDMDWGIDYPGDAADDADGTGEDLVLYVWVDAPVEYVAATKQYSERVGADAYDWEAVWKDRGTGEQSDGGSASGASRTSSGADTGPDGDSASGAGRASSGADAGSEGGEILHVIGHDIIQHHTVFWPSMLRAAGYNEPRAV
;
A
#
# COMPACT_ATOMS: atom_id res chain seq x y z
N MET A 1 4.75 2.61 -23.05
CA MET A 1 5.61 1.42 -22.91
C MET A 1 6.91 1.93 -22.33
N HIS A 2 7.34 1.37 -21.21
CA HIS A 2 8.48 1.88 -20.47
C HIS A 2 9.80 1.63 -21.22
N GLU A 3 10.86 2.34 -20.84
CA GLU A 3 12.20 2.13 -21.39
C GLU A 3 12.74 0.73 -21.04
N GLN A 4 13.58 0.16 -21.91
CA GLN A 4 14.18 -1.14 -21.61
C GLN A 4 15.33 -0.99 -20.62
N PHE A 5 15.46 -1.94 -19.70
CA PHE A 5 16.59 -1.98 -18.78
C PHE A 5 17.95 -2.17 -19.49
N PRO A 6 19.03 -1.59 -18.97
CA PRO A 6 19.06 -0.66 -17.83
C PRO A 6 18.50 0.72 -18.20
N THR A 7 17.90 1.39 -17.23
CA THR A 7 17.43 2.78 -17.31
C THR A 7 18.39 3.70 -16.55
N ASP A 8 18.27 5.02 -16.76
CA ASP A 8 19.08 6.00 -16.01
C ASP A 8 18.56 6.23 -14.58
N GLU A 9 17.32 5.82 -14.27
CA GLU A 9 16.72 5.92 -12.94
C GLU A 9 16.98 4.66 -12.09
N PRO A 10 17.09 4.79 -10.76
CA PRO A 10 17.27 3.64 -9.88
C PRO A 10 16.02 2.75 -9.83
N ALA A 11 16.22 1.47 -9.54
CA ALA A 11 15.16 0.47 -9.45
C ALA A 11 15.06 -0.14 -8.06
N VAL A 12 13.86 -0.54 -7.64
CA VAL A 12 13.65 -1.40 -6.49
C VAL A 12 12.89 -2.66 -6.90
N VAL A 13 13.42 -3.82 -6.54
CA VAL A 13 12.71 -5.09 -6.62
C VAL A 13 12.23 -5.44 -5.22
N THR A 14 10.95 -5.76 -5.07
CA THR A 14 10.39 -6.23 -3.80
C THR A 14 9.71 -7.59 -3.94
N CYS A 15 9.50 -8.27 -2.82
CA CYS A 15 8.70 -9.50 -2.77
C CYS A 15 7.50 -9.35 -1.83
N GLY A 16 6.42 -10.07 -2.08
CA GLY A 16 5.32 -10.20 -1.10
C GLY A 16 5.85 -10.56 0.30
N LEU A 17 5.49 -9.80 1.33
CA LEU A 17 5.96 -10.03 2.70
C LEU A 17 5.44 -11.39 3.20
N PRO A 18 6.28 -12.27 3.79
CA PRO A 18 5.79 -13.41 4.53
C PRO A 18 5.13 -12.93 5.82
N TYR A 19 3.96 -13.48 6.08
CA TYR A 19 3.22 -13.24 7.30
C TYR A 19 3.89 -13.96 8.49
N ALA A 20 4.27 -13.22 9.54
CA ALA A 20 5.08 -13.69 10.67
C ALA A 20 4.28 -14.53 11.67
N ASN A 21 3.69 -15.63 11.19
CA ASN A 21 2.74 -16.45 11.93
C ASN A 21 2.84 -17.94 11.59
N GLY A 22 3.94 -18.38 10.98
CA GLY A 22 4.10 -19.78 10.57
C GLY A 22 5.38 -20.05 9.78
N ASP A 23 5.68 -21.32 9.55
CA ASP A 23 6.90 -21.70 8.82
C ASP A 23 6.82 -21.32 7.33
N LEU A 24 7.95 -20.86 6.78
CA LEU A 24 8.11 -20.75 5.34
C LEU A 24 8.02 -22.12 4.68
N HIS A 25 7.47 -22.16 3.47
CA HIS A 25 7.30 -23.38 2.67
C HIS A 25 7.71 -23.13 1.21
N VAL A 26 7.83 -24.18 0.41
CA VAL A 26 8.30 -24.10 -0.99
C VAL A 26 7.50 -23.13 -1.86
N GLY A 27 6.20 -22.94 -1.58
CA GLY A 27 5.38 -21.92 -2.23
C GLY A 27 5.95 -20.50 -2.09
N HIS A 28 6.45 -20.14 -0.91
CA HIS A 28 7.08 -18.85 -0.64
C HIS A 28 8.40 -18.69 -1.42
N LEU A 29 9.22 -19.74 -1.50
CA LEU A 29 10.49 -19.70 -2.23
C LEU A 29 10.32 -19.39 -3.72
N ARG A 30 9.17 -19.73 -4.33
CA ARG A 30 8.89 -19.36 -5.73
C ARG A 30 8.97 -17.85 -5.93
N THR A 31 8.44 -17.07 -4.99
CA THR A 31 8.45 -15.61 -5.02
C THR A 31 9.87 -15.08 -4.80
N TYR A 32 10.51 -15.50 -3.71
CA TYR A 32 11.79 -14.93 -3.29
C TYR A 32 12.96 -15.30 -4.21
N VAL A 33 13.01 -16.54 -4.71
CA VAL A 33 14.01 -16.95 -5.70
C VAL A 33 13.77 -16.23 -7.03
N GLY A 34 12.51 -15.96 -7.38
CA GLY A 34 12.16 -15.15 -8.55
C GLY A 34 12.64 -13.70 -8.42
N GLY A 35 12.40 -13.08 -7.27
CA GLY A 35 12.87 -11.72 -6.95
C GLY A 35 14.39 -11.60 -6.95
N ASP A 36 15.10 -12.53 -6.29
CA ASP A 36 16.57 -12.56 -6.27
C ASP A 36 17.15 -12.73 -7.69
N ALA A 37 16.59 -13.66 -8.47
CA ALA A 37 17.03 -13.87 -9.85
C ALA A 37 16.78 -12.64 -10.74
N LEU A 38 15.65 -11.93 -10.55
CA LEU A 38 15.35 -10.69 -11.26
C LEU A 38 16.32 -9.57 -10.86
N SER A 39 16.55 -9.36 -9.56
CA SER A 39 17.49 -8.34 -9.07
C SER A 39 18.89 -8.57 -9.64
N ARG A 40 19.44 -9.79 -9.51
CA ARG A 40 20.77 -10.12 -10.07
C ARG A 40 20.82 -9.94 -11.59
N ALA A 41 19.72 -10.17 -12.30
CA ALA A 41 19.66 -9.93 -13.74
C ALA A 41 19.70 -8.43 -14.07
N LEU A 42 19.01 -7.59 -13.30
CA LEU A 42 19.04 -6.13 -13.41
C LEU A 42 20.45 -5.59 -13.11
N GLU A 43 21.06 -5.99 -12.00
CA GLU A 43 22.46 -5.64 -11.68
C GLU A 43 23.40 -6.05 -12.83
N ARG A 44 23.21 -7.25 -13.39
CA ARG A 44 24.07 -7.79 -14.43
C ARG A 44 24.05 -6.97 -15.73
N VAL A 45 22.91 -6.36 -16.05
CA VAL A 45 22.75 -5.46 -17.20
C VAL A 45 23.13 -4.01 -16.89
N GLY A 46 23.50 -3.71 -15.64
CA GLY A 46 23.99 -2.40 -15.21
C GLY A 46 22.91 -1.47 -14.67
N GLN A 47 21.75 -1.99 -14.30
CA GLN A 47 20.73 -1.22 -13.59
C GLN A 47 21.19 -0.99 -12.14
N ASP A 48 21.05 0.23 -11.64
CA ASP A 48 21.17 0.51 -10.20
C ASP A 48 19.91 0.00 -9.51
N VAL A 49 20.04 -0.99 -8.62
CA VAL A 49 18.90 -1.72 -8.06
C VAL A 49 19.12 -2.07 -6.60
N ALA A 50 18.07 -1.91 -5.78
CA ALA A 50 17.97 -2.52 -4.46
C ALA A 50 16.94 -3.66 -4.46
N PHE A 51 17.25 -4.77 -3.79
CA PHE A 51 16.34 -5.87 -3.56
C PHE A 51 15.90 -5.93 -2.10
N VAL A 52 14.66 -5.58 -1.82
CA VAL A 52 14.16 -5.41 -0.44
C VAL A 52 12.92 -6.26 -0.15
N CYS A 53 12.73 -6.60 1.12
CA CYS A 53 11.53 -7.25 1.63
C CYS A 53 11.44 -6.99 3.15
N GLY A 54 10.43 -7.52 3.80
CA GLY A 54 10.32 -7.52 5.26
C GLY A 54 9.42 -8.65 5.74
N SER A 55 9.16 -8.73 7.05
CA SER A 55 8.12 -9.58 7.63
C SER A 55 6.86 -8.76 7.91
N ASP A 56 5.68 -9.30 7.57
CA ASP A 56 4.41 -8.72 8.00
C ASP A 56 4.08 -9.22 9.41
N MET A 57 4.13 -8.31 10.39
CA MET A 57 4.01 -8.59 11.81
C MET A 57 2.66 -8.18 12.42
N HIS A 58 1.71 -7.60 11.66
CA HIS A 58 0.46 -7.08 12.23
C HIS A 58 -0.77 -7.92 11.87
N GLY A 59 -1.91 -7.58 12.48
CA GLY A 59 -3.21 -8.16 12.16
C GLY A 59 -3.66 -9.27 13.10
N THR A 60 -4.95 -9.63 12.96
CA THR A 60 -5.67 -10.48 13.90
C THR A 60 -5.07 -11.88 14.06
N PRO A 61 -4.60 -12.57 13.00
CA PRO A 61 -4.03 -13.89 13.17
C PRO A 61 -2.79 -13.94 14.06
N ILE A 62 -1.91 -12.94 14.02
CA ILE A 62 -0.75 -12.86 14.93
C ILE A 62 -1.22 -12.66 16.37
N ALA A 63 -2.13 -11.70 16.62
CA ALA A 63 -2.63 -11.43 17.97
C ALA A 63 -3.27 -12.67 18.61
N VAL A 64 -4.05 -13.43 17.85
CA VAL A 64 -4.72 -14.63 18.34
C VAL A 64 -3.74 -15.77 18.59
N ASN A 65 -2.83 -16.02 17.66
CA ASN A 65 -1.87 -17.12 17.83
C ASN A 65 -0.88 -16.83 18.97
N ALA A 66 -0.50 -15.57 19.17
CA ALA A 66 0.29 -15.14 20.32
C ALA A 66 -0.46 -15.38 21.64
N ALA A 67 -1.74 -15.02 21.70
CA ALA A 67 -2.59 -15.29 22.86
C ALA A 67 -2.76 -16.80 23.14
N GLU A 68 -2.96 -17.63 22.11
CA GLU A 68 -2.99 -19.10 22.23
C GLU A 68 -1.66 -19.68 22.74
N ALA A 69 -0.53 -19.08 22.34
CA ALA A 69 0.80 -19.43 22.81
C ALA A 69 1.13 -18.85 24.20
N GLY A 70 0.30 -17.94 24.74
CA GLY A 70 0.50 -17.29 26.03
C GLY A 70 1.65 -16.29 26.05
N VAL A 71 1.92 -15.63 24.92
CA VAL A 71 2.97 -14.61 24.74
C VAL A 71 2.38 -13.34 24.12
N ASP A 72 3.10 -12.23 24.20
CA ASP A 72 2.69 -10.99 23.55
C ASP A 72 2.88 -11.08 22.01
N PRO A 73 2.08 -10.36 21.19
CA PRO A 73 2.16 -10.42 19.73
C PRO A 73 3.52 -10.03 19.14
N GLU A 74 4.19 -9.01 19.71
CA GLU A 74 5.48 -8.54 19.25
C GLU A 74 6.58 -9.62 19.34
N PRO A 75 6.90 -10.19 20.52
CA PRO A 75 7.92 -11.24 20.62
C PRO A 75 7.54 -12.50 19.82
N TYR A 76 6.23 -12.80 19.69
CA TYR A 76 5.75 -13.90 18.85
C TYR A 76 6.13 -13.72 17.37
N ALA A 77 5.80 -12.55 16.81
CA ALA A 77 6.10 -12.26 15.41
C ALA A 77 7.61 -12.06 15.15
N LEU A 78 8.34 -11.51 16.13
CA LEU A 78 9.80 -11.36 16.05
C LEU A 78 10.53 -12.72 15.96
N GLU A 79 10.03 -13.76 16.63
CA GLU A 79 10.62 -15.10 16.52
C GLU A 79 10.59 -15.62 15.07
N TYR A 80 9.44 -15.46 14.39
CA TYR A 80 9.31 -15.82 12.98
C TYR A 80 10.13 -14.91 12.06
N HIS A 81 10.17 -13.59 12.32
CA HIS A 81 11.01 -12.67 11.56
C HIS A 81 12.48 -13.09 11.58
N GLU A 82 13.02 -13.41 12.75
CA GLU A 82 14.41 -13.86 12.90
C GLU A 82 14.64 -15.20 12.20
N GLN A 83 13.71 -16.15 12.34
CA GLN A 83 13.76 -17.41 11.61
C GLN A 83 13.81 -17.21 10.09
N TYR A 84 13.01 -16.29 9.53
CA TYR A 84 12.97 -16.02 8.10
C TYR A 84 14.29 -15.39 7.64
N ARG A 85 14.76 -14.37 8.35
CA ARG A 85 16.02 -13.66 8.09
C ARG A 85 17.21 -14.61 8.06
N GLU A 86 17.26 -15.60 8.96
CA GLU A 86 18.29 -16.64 8.95
C GLU A 86 18.10 -17.70 7.85
N THR A 87 16.90 -17.85 7.32
CA THR A 87 16.55 -18.90 6.36
C THR A 87 16.84 -18.50 4.92
N PHE A 88 16.56 -17.25 4.52
CA PHE A 88 16.76 -16.81 3.12
C PHE A 88 18.19 -17.01 2.60
N PRO A 89 19.26 -16.68 3.35
CA PRO A 89 20.64 -16.91 2.87
C PRO A 89 20.95 -18.39 2.62
N LYS A 90 20.28 -19.33 3.30
CA LYS A 90 20.47 -20.78 3.08
C LYS A 90 19.98 -21.24 1.71
N PHE A 91 19.09 -20.46 1.09
CA PHE A 91 18.60 -20.66 -0.28
C PHE A 91 19.24 -19.70 -1.28
N ASN A 92 20.28 -18.96 -0.88
CA ASN A 92 20.96 -17.95 -1.69
C ASN A 92 20.02 -16.83 -2.18
N VAL A 93 19.01 -16.50 -1.35
CA VAL A 93 18.21 -15.29 -1.49
C VAL A 93 18.86 -14.23 -0.60
N GLU A 94 19.37 -13.18 -1.20
CA GLU A 94 20.13 -12.13 -0.51
C GLU A 94 19.43 -10.79 -0.71
N PHE A 95 18.65 -10.35 0.28
CA PHE A 95 18.07 -9.02 0.27
C PHE A 95 19.13 -7.99 0.64
N ASP A 96 19.13 -6.87 -0.08
CA ASP A 96 19.86 -5.66 0.31
C ASP A 96 19.37 -5.16 1.67
N SER A 97 18.05 -5.21 1.92
CA SER A 97 17.42 -4.93 3.21
C SER A 97 16.25 -5.87 3.48
N TYR A 98 16.19 -6.40 4.70
CA TYR A 98 15.11 -7.25 5.19
C TYR A 98 14.61 -6.73 6.55
N GLY A 99 13.52 -5.96 6.54
CA GLY A 99 12.93 -5.31 7.71
C GLY A 99 11.67 -6.00 8.21
N HIS A 100 10.79 -5.26 8.88
CA HIS A 100 9.48 -5.75 9.30
C HIS A 100 8.50 -4.62 9.61
N THR A 101 7.20 -4.89 9.49
CA THR A 101 6.17 -3.84 9.55
C THR A 101 6.05 -3.16 10.92
N HIS A 102 6.51 -3.80 12.01
CA HIS A 102 6.55 -3.21 13.36
C HIS A 102 7.81 -2.35 13.62
N ASP A 103 8.66 -2.09 12.62
CA ASP A 103 9.85 -1.24 12.79
C ASP A 103 9.47 0.23 12.95
N GLU A 104 10.28 1.00 13.67
CA GLU A 104 10.06 2.44 13.87
C GLU A 104 9.98 3.20 12.54
N THR A 105 10.82 2.84 11.57
CA THR A 105 10.84 3.46 10.24
C THR A 105 9.52 3.24 9.49
N ASN A 106 8.99 2.01 9.54
CA ASN A 106 7.73 1.69 8.90
C ASN A 106 6.55 2.34 9.63
N THR A 107 6.59 2.36 10.96
CA THR A 107 5.57 3.00 11.81
C THR A 107 5.46 4.49 11.50
N GLU A 108 6.60 5.19 11.42
CA GLU A 108 6.64 6.61 11.09
C GLU A 108 6.16 6.87 9.67
N LEU A 109 6.68 6.15 8.67
CA LEU A 109 6.26 6.29 7.28
C LEU A 109 4.76 6.00 7.11
N THR A 110 4.24 4.95 7.74
CA THR A 110 2.82 4.61 7.67
C THR A 110 1.96 5.74 8.22
N ARG A 111 2.34 6.31 9.37
CA ARG A 111 1.66 7.48 9.94
C ARG A 111 1.77 8.71 9.03
N GLU A 112 2.88 8.91 8.34
CA GLU A 112 3.05 9.99 7.34
C GLU A 112 2.14 9.79 6.13
N PHE A 113 2.07 8.58 5.57
CA PHE A 113 1.14 8.24 4.49
C PHE A 113 -0.30 8.55 4.90
N VAL A 114 -0.73 8.05 6.06
CA VAL A 114 -2.11 8.26 6.52
C VAL A 114 -2.41 9.74 6.79
N ARG A 115 -1.48 10.49 7.38
CA ARG A 115 -1.63 11.96 7.54
C ARG A 115 -1.78 12.66 6.20
N SER A 116 -0.97 12.29 5.20
CA SER A 116 -1.09 12.87 3.85
C SER A 116 -2.45 12.60 3.22
N TRP A 117 -3.04 11.41 3.45
CA TRP A 117 -4.38 11.09 2.97
C TRP A 117 -5.46 11.91 3.70
N ILE A 118 -5.31 12.13 5.00
CA ILE A 118 -6.20 12.99 5.79
C ILE A 118 -6.11 14.44 5.27
N ASP A 119 -4.91 14.98 5.13
CA ASP A 119 -4.66 16.35 4.66
C ASP A 119 -5.13 16.56 3.21
N GLY A 120 -5.11 15.50 2.40
CA GLY A 120 -5.64 15.47 1.03
C GLY A 120 -7.15 15.22 0.91
N ASP A 121 -7.89 15.23 2.03
CA ASP A 121 -9.33 14.92 2.07
C ASP A 121 -9.69 13.52 1.49
N HIS A 122 -8.75 12.56 1.48
CA HIS A 122 -8.99 11.21 0.98
C HIS A 122 -9.52 10.24 2.05
N VAL A 123 -9.65 10.67 3.31
CA VAL A 123 -10.15 9.82 4.40
C VAL A 123 -11.52 10.30 4.88
N VAL A 124 -12.46 9.36 5.08
CA VAL A 124 -13.77 9.62 5.66
C VAL A 124 -14.07 8.72 6.83
N GLU A 125 -14.87 9.23 7.75
CA GLU A 125 -15.48 8.42 8.79
C GLU A 125 -16.80 7.84 8.30
N LYS A 126 -17.02 6.54 8.55
CA LYS A 126 -18.30 5.87 8.35
C LYS A 126 -18.61 5.00 9.57
N GLU A 127 -19.87 4.97 9.97
CA GLU A 127 -20.35 4.05 10.98
C GLU A 127 -20.55 2.66 10.37
N ILE A 128 -20.00 1.62 11.01
CA ILE A 128 -20.19 0.21 10.64
C ILE A 128 -20.67 -0.61 11.84
N GLU A 129 -21.35 -1.72 11.55
CA GLU A 129 -21.74 -2.71 12.56
C GLU A 129 -20.56 -3.65 12.82
N VAL A 130 -20.06 -3.64 14.05
CA VAL A 130 -18.98 -4.52 14.51
C VAL A 130 -19.54 -5.54 15.48
N ALA A 131 -19.25 -6.82 15.28
CA ALA A 131 -19.60 -7.85 16.24
C ALA A 131 -18.76 -7.71 17.52
N TRP A 132 -19.38 -7.89 18.68
CA TRP A 132 -18.75 -7.72 19.99
C TRP A 132 -18.99 -8.93 20.88
N ASP A 133 -17.92 -9.42 21.49
CA ASP A 133 -18.00 -10.44 22.54
C ASP A 133 -18.22 -9.76 23.89
N ALA A 134 -19.45 -9.79 24.39
CA ALA A 134 -19.79 -9.15 25.67
C ALA A 134 -19.14 -9.83 26.90
N ALA A 135 -18.68 -11.08 26.78
CA ALA A 135 -18.07 -11.81 27.88
C ALA A 135 -16.55 -11.55 27.97
N ALA A 136 -15.88 -11.44 26.82
CA ALA A 136 -14.47 -11.04 26.74
C ALA A 136 -14.27 -9.51 26.68
N ASP A 137 -15.36 -8.76 26.52
CA ASP A 137 -15.38 -7.30 26.34
C ASP A 137 -14.44 -6.83 25.23
N GLN A 138 -14.57 -7.45 24.05
CA GLN A 138 -13.72 -7.16 22.90
C GLN A 138 -14.48 -7.21 21.56
N PRO A 139 -14.02 -6.47 20.55
CA PRO A 139 -14.50 -6.59 19.17
C PRO A 139 -14.16 -7.97 18.58
N LEU A 140 -14.99 -8.43 17.64
CA LEU A 140 -14.82 -9.69 16.92
C LEU A 140 -14.60 -9.41 15.44
N PRO A 141 -13.37 -9.60 14.93
CA PRO A 141 -13.11 -9.71 13.50
C PRO A 141 -13.99 -10.79 12.87
N ASP A 142 -14.44 -10.57 11.62
CA ASP A 142 -15.45 -11.39 10.93
C ASP A 142 -15.22 -12.90 11.07
N ARG A 143 -13.96 -13.36 10.91
CA ARG A 143 -13.59 -14.79 11.01
C ARG A 143 -13.92 -15.45 12.36
N PHE A 144 -14.20 -14.67 13.40
CA PHE A 144 -14.56 -15.12 14.75
C PHE A 144 -16.04 -14.96 15.06
N VAL A 145 -16.83 -14.60 14.06
CA VAL A 145 -18.28 -14.52 14.11
C VAL A 145 -18.82 -15.70 13.33
N GLU A 146 -19.57 -16.55 14.01
CA GLU A 146 -20.36 -17.62 13.40
C GLU A 146 -21.84 -17.41 13.73
N GLY A 147 -22.73 -17.88 12.87
CA GLY A 147 -24.16 -17.81 13.13
C GLY A 147 -24.95 -18.28 11.93
N THR A 148 -26.13 -17.70 11.75
CA THR A 148 -27.08 -18.11 10.72
C THR A 148 -27.07 -17.15 9.53
N CYS A 149 -26.99 -17.69 8.32
CA CYS A 149 -27.10 -16.90 7.09
C CYS A 149 -28.52 -16.33 6.94
N PRO A 150 -28.71 -15.00 6.82
CA PRO A 150 -30.04 -14.40 6.70
C PRO A 150 -30.76 -14.75 5.38
N TYR A 151 -30.00 -15.24 4.40
CA TYR A 151 -30.52 -15.51 3.05
C TYR A 151 -31.00 -16.94 2.84
N CYS A 152 -30.42 -17.91 3.55
CA CYS A 152 -30.75 -19.33 3.36
C CYS A 152 -30.98 -20.11 4.65
N GLY A 153 -30.64 -19.55 5.82
CA GLY A 153 -30.82 -20.17 7.13
C GLY A 153 -29.79 -21.24 7.49
N GLU A 154 -28.78 -21.48 6.65
CA GLU A 154 -27.65 -22.37 6.96
C GLU A 154 -26.58 -21.65 7.78
N ALA A 155 -25.63 -22.41 8.33
CA ALA A 155 -24.51 -21.83 9.07
C ALA A 155 -23.67 -20.92 8.16
N ALA A 156 -23.24 -19.79 8.72
CA ALA A 156 -22.35 -18.83 8.08
C ALA A 156 -21.24 -18.42 9.05
N ARG A 157 -20.13 -17.99 8.47
CA ARG A 157 -18.95 -17.58 9.23
C ARG A 157 -18.32 -16.37 8.56
N GLY A 158 -18.10 -15.32 9.35
CA GLY A 158 -17.54 -14.06 8.89
C GLY A 158 -18.31 -13.48 7.71
N ASP A 159 -17.64 -13.39 6.57
CA ASP A 159 -18.12 -12.75 5.37
C ASP A 159 -18.63 -13.75 4.32
N GLU A 160 -18.72 -15.05 4.63
CA GLU A 160 -19.16 -16.07 3.69
C GLU A 160 -20.17 -17.06 4.29
N CYS A 161 -21.18 -17.44 3.49
CA CYS A 161 -22.10 -18.54 3.80
C CYS A 161 -21.58 -19.85 3.19
N ASP A 162 -20.62 -20.47 3.87
CA ASP A 162 -19.90 -21.65 3.38
C ASP A 162 -20.78 -22.91 3.23
N GLU A 163 -21.72 -23.12 4.14
CA GLU A 163 -22.53 -24.36 4.20
C GLU A 163 -23.84 -24.27 3.41
N GLY A 164 -24.20 -23.09 2.91
CA GLY A 164 -25.48 -22.84 2.27
C GLY A 164 -25.37 -22.26 0.87
N CYS A 165 -25.72 -20.98 0.76
CA CYS A 165 -25.89 -20.32 -0.54
C CYS A 165 -24.61 -19.73 -1.14
N GLN A 166 -23.45 -19.83 -0.44
CA GLN A 166 -22.15 -19.31 -0.88
C GLN A 166 -22.17 -17.81 -1.19
N ARG A 167 -23.10 -17.09 -0.57
CA ARG A 167 -23.20 -15.65 -0.71
C ARG A 167 -22.23 -14.97 0.25
N HIS A 168 -21.61 -13.89 -0.23
CA HIS A 168 -20.90 -12.94 0.62
C HIS A 168 -21.87 -12.23 1.57
N LEU A 169 -21.46 -12.07 2.82
CA LEU A 169 -22.22 -11.42 3.87
C LEU A 169 -21.50 -10.15 4.30
N GLU A 170 -22.24 -9.06 4.45
CA GLU A 170 -21.73 -7.82 4.98
C GLU A 170 -21.60 -7.90 6.53
N PRO A 171 -20.66 -7.14 7.14
CA PRO A 171 -20.60 -7.00 8.59
C PRO A 171 -21.97 -6.59 9.17
N GLY A 172 -22.44 -7.30 10.18
CA GLY A 172 -23.77 -7.10 10.75
C GLY A 172 -24.87 -8.04 10.22
N GLU A 173 -24.63 -8.79 9.15
CA GLU A 173 -25.68 -9.61 8.52
C GLU A 173 -25.90 -10.99 9.16
N ILE A 174 -24.92 -11.56 9.87
CA ILE A 174 -25.07 -12.88 10.48
C ILE A 174 -26.13 -12.82 11.59
N GLU A 175 -27.19 -13.62 11.44
CA GLU A 175 -28.24 -13.74 12.46
C GLU A 175 -27.78 -14.64 13.60
N GLU A 176 -28.22 -14.31 14.83
CA GLU A 176 -27.82 -15.01 16.06
C GLU A 176 -26.29 -15.21 16.16
N PRO A 177 -25.50 -14.12 16.04
CA PRO A 177 -24.05 -14.24 15.96
C PRO A 177 -23.48 -14.76 17.28
N VAL A 178 -22.45 -15.58 17.17
CA VAL A 178 -21.74 -16.24 18.28
C VAL A 178 -20.24 -16.02 18.10
N SER A 179 -19.58 -15.68 19.20
CA SER A 179 -18.12 -15.59 19.28
C SER A 179 -17.51 -16.98 19.22
N THR A 180 -16.63 -17.24 18.25
CA THR A 180 -15.85 -18.50 18.25
C THR A 180 -14.76 -18.51 19.32
N ILE A 181 -14.43 -17.35 19.91
CA ILE A 181 -13.41 -17.22 20.96
C ILE A 181 -13.97 -17.72 22.30
N THR A 182 -15.15 -17.26 22.70
CA THR A 182 -15.74 -17.61 24.00
C THR A 182 -16.96 -18.53 23.92
N GLY A 183 -17.57 -18.68 22.74
CA GLY A 183 -18.81 -19.42 22.53
C GLY A 183 -20.07 -18.68 22.98
N ASN A 184 -19.97 -17.41 23.41
CA ASN A 184 -21.11 -16.61 23.85
C ASN A 184 -21.80 -15.91 22.67
N PRO A 185 -23.09 -15.55 22.81
CA PRO A 185 -23.76 -14.66 21.85
C PRO A 185 -22.97 -13.36 21.67
N ALA A 186 -22.72 -12.99 20.43
CA ALA A 186 -22.15 -11.71 20.07
C ALA A 186 -23.26 -10.66 19.92
N GLU A 187 -22.91 -9.40 20.14
CA GLU A 187 -23.79 -8.25 19.93
C GLU A 187 -23.23 -7.39 18.82
N TYR A 188 -24.07 -6.86 17.93
CA TYR A 188 -23.62 -5.83 16.99
C TYR A 188 -23.60 -4.47 17.68
N ARG A 189 -22.49 -3.76 17.53
CA ARG A 189 -22.29 -2.39 18.00
C ARG A 189 -21.92 -1.51 16.81
N THR A 190 -22.61 -0.41 16.66
CA THR A 190 -22.25 0.61 15.67
C THR A 190 -21.02 1.37 16.15
N ARG A 191 -19.96 1.42 15.34
CA ARG A 191 -18.72 2.13 15.64
C ARG A 191 -18.21 2.91 14.42
N PRO A 192 -17.64 4.10 14.61
CA PRO A 192 -17.02 4.83 13.51
C PRO A 192 -15.68 4.20 13.13
N HIS A 193 -15.47 4.02 11.84
CA HIS A 193 -14.20 3.60 11.27
C HIS A 193 -13.76 4.59 10.20
N LYS A 194 -12.46 4.59 9.91
CA LYS A 194 -11.87 5.47 8.90
C LYS A 194 -11.72 4.69 7.61
N PHE A 195 -12.11 5.30 6.50
CA PHE A 195 -12.10 4.74 5.17
C PHE A 195 -11.28 5.61 4.24
N LEU A 196 -10.36 5.00 3.49
CA LEU A 196 -9.74 5.64 2.34
C LEU A 196 -10.76 5.67 1.20
N ARG A 197 -11.02 6.85 0.63
CA ARG A 197 -11.87 7.08 -0.55
C ARG A 197 -11.23 6.48 -1.80
N LEU A 198 -11.20 5.16 -1.88
CA LEU A 198 -10.59 4.44 -2.99
C LEU A 198 -11.29 4.78 -4.32
N SER A 199 -12.60 5.07 -4.24
CA SER A 199 -13.42 5.54 -5.36
C SER A 199 -12.86 6.79 -6.06
N ASP A 200 -12.15 7.67 -5.35
CA ASP A 200 -11.53 8.88 -5.93
C ASP A 200 -10.42 8.54 -6.95
N PHE A 201 -9.85 7.33 -6.89
CA PHE A 201 -8.69 6.92 -7.70
C PHE A 201 -9.07 6.09 -8.93
N GLN A 202 -10.36 5.93 -9.22
CA GLN A 202 -10.82 5.02 -10.27
C GLN A 202 -10.31 5.37 -11.68
N GLU A 203 -10.35 6.66 -12.06
CA GLU A 203 -9.84 7.11 -13.36
C GLU A 203 -8.31 6.91 -13.46
N TYR A 204 -7.58 7.19 -12.38
CA TYR A 204 -6.15 6.95 -12.30
C TYR A 204 -5.82 5.46 -12.46
N LEU A 205 -6.52 4.59 -11.75
CA LEU A 205 -6.32 3.13 -11.79
C LEU A 205 -6.59 2.55 -13.19
N ALA A 206 -7.60 3.07 -13.90
CA ALA A 206 -7.90 2.66 -15.28
C ALA A 206 -6.73 2.98 -16.23
N GLY A 207 -6.07 4.13 -16.07
CA GLY A 207 -4.86 4.47 -16.83
C GLY A 207 -3.64 3.66 -16.38
N PHE A 208 -3.45 3.51 -15.06
CA PHE A 208 -2.35 2.77 -14.46
C PHE A 208 -2.33 1.31 -14.94
N ILE A 209 -3.47 0.60 -14.91
CA ILE A 209 -3.53 -0.82 -15.26
C ILE A 209 -3.22 -1.09 -16.75
N ASP A 210 -3.40 -0.09 -17.62
CA ASP A 210 -3.02 -0.15 -19.03
C ASP A 210 -1.51 0.03 -19.25
N ARG A 211 -0.84 0.78 -18.37
CA ARG A 211 0.61 1.00 -18.41
C ARG A 211 1.40 -0.09 -17.69
N LEU A 212 0.83 -0.66 -16.63
CA LEU A 212 1.45 -1.66 -15.76
C LEU A 212 2.08 -2.80 -16.57
N GLU A 213 3.35 -3.09 -16.33
CA GLU A 213 4.05 -4.27 -16.85
C GLU A 213 3.84 -5.49 -15.95
N GLY A 214 4.03 -6.69 -16.48
CA GLY A 214 3.85 -7.92 -15.69
C GLY A 214 2.99 -8.98 -16.36
N THR A 215 2.52 -9.92 -15.54
CA THR A 215 1.79 -11.09 -16.04
C THR A 215 0.38 -10.71 -16.56
N ALA A 216 -0.19 -11.53 -17.44
CA ALA A 216 -1.56 -11.32 -17.90
C ALA A 216 -2.58 -11.34 -16.73
N ASN A 217 -2.32 -12.12 -15.68
CA ASN A 217 -3.19 -12.16 -14.50
C ASN A 217 -3.14 -10.83 -13.74
N ALA A 218 -1.94 -10.30 -13.49
CA ALA A 218 -1.76 -9.00 -12.82
C ALA A 218 -2.49 -7.86 -13.55
N LYS A 219 -2.58 -7.94 -14.88
CA LYS A 219 -3.26 -6.91 -15.69
C LYS A 219 -4.76 -7.12 -15.88
N ASN A 220 -5.24 -8.37 -15.85
CA ASN A 220 -6.63 -8.68 -16.22
C ASN A 220 -7.53 -8.89 -15.01
N GLN A 221 -7.04 -9.54 -13.94
CA GLN A 221 -7.82 -9.81 -12.74
C GLN A 221 -8.38 -8.54 -12.06
N PRO A 222 -7.61 -7.46 -11.85
CA PRO A 222 -8.14 -6.27 -11.19
C PRO A 222 -9.07 -5.43 -12.07
N ARG A 223 -9.15 -5.68 -13.39
CA ARG A 223 -9.95 -4.83 -14.29
C ARG A 223 -11.43 -4.84 -13.96
N GLU A 224 -11.99 -5.98 -13.56
CA GLU A 224 -13.40 -6.05 -13.18
C GLU A 224 -13.71 -5.11 -12.01
N TRP A 225 -12.78 -4.99 -11.05
CA TRP A 225 -12.91 -4.08 -9.91
C TRP A 225 -12.72 -2.61 -10.31
N ILE A 226 -11.74 -2.32 -11.17
CA ILE A 226 -11.42 -0.96 -11.62
C ILE A 226 -12.51 -0.41 -12.56
N GLU A 227 -13.06 -1.26 -13.42
CA GLU A 227 -14.11 -0.91 -14.38
C GLU A 227 -15.52 -0.91 -13.74
N GLY A 228 -15.68 -1.57 -12.59
CA GLY A 228 -16.89 -1.56 -11.76
C GLY A 228 -16.95 -0.37 -10.79
N ASP A 229 -17.88 -0.41 -9.83
CA ASP A 229 -18.00 0.62 -8.80
C ASP A 229 -17.03 0.34 -7.64
N LEU A 230 -15.89 1.03 -7.62
CA LEU A 230 -14.84 0.81 -6.63
C LEU A 230 -15.27 1.29 -5.24
N GLN A 231 -15.26 0.38 -4.26
CA GLN A 231 -15.69 0.67 -2.89
C GLN A 231 -14.54 1.24 -2.06
N ASP A 232 -14.87 2.17 -1.15
CA ASP A 232 -13.90 2.73 -0.21
C ASP A 232 -13.36 1.66 0.74
N LEU A 233 -12.08 1.76 1.09
CA LEU A 233 -11.37 0.77 1.90
C LEU A 233 -11.40 1.17 3.37
N CYS A 234 -11.94 0.32 4.26
CA CYS A 234 -11.81 0.51 5.71
C CYS A 234 -10.35 0.30 6.15
N ILE A 235 -9.69 1.39 6.58
CA ILE A 235 -8.27 1.42 6.92
C ILE A 235 -7.99 1.29 8.42
N THR A 236 -9.01 1.20 9.27
CA THR A 236 -8.85 0.99 10.73
C THR A 236 -9.44 -0.33 11.19
N ARG A 237 -8.96 -0.84 12.31
CA ARG A 237 -9.47 -2.03 13.00
C ARG A 237 -9.58 -1.76 14.50
N ASP A 238 -10.55 -2.42 15.11
CA ASP A 238 -10.72 -2.44 16.55
C ASP A 238 -9.88 -3.56 17.14
N MET A 239 -8.64 -3.25 17.52
CA MET A 239 -7.72 -4.21 18.13
C MET A 239 -6.51 -3.50 18.74
N ASP A 240 -5.85 -4.15 19.69
CA ASP A 240 -4.69 -3.58 20.40
C ASP A 240 -3.35 -3.83 19.67
N TRP A 241 -3.35 -4.61 18.57
CA TRP A 241 -2.13 -5.00 17.85
C TRP A 241 -2.10 -4.43 16.43
N GLY A 242 -1.26 -3.42 16.23
CA GLY A 242 -1.04 -2.73 14.97
C GLY A 242 -0.37 -1.36 15.19
N ILE A 243 -0.36 -0.52 14.15
CA ILE A 243 0.08 0.88 14.27
C ILE A 243 -1.13 1.76 14.57
N ASP A 244 -1.07 2.59 15.61
CA ASP A 244 -2.18 3.50 15.95
C ASP A 244 -2.51 4.46 14.80
N TYR A 245 -3.81 4.67 14.58
CA TYR A 245 -4.32 5.66 13.64
C TYR A 245 -3.91 7.07 14.09
N PRO A 246 -3.26 7.89 13.24
CA PRO A 246 -2.68 9.16 13.66
C PRO A 246 -3.68 10.33 13.80
N GLY A 247 -4.98 10.11 13.54
CA GLY A 247 -5.99 11.17 13.42
C GLY A 247 -6.90 11.38 14.63
N ASP A 248 -6.89 10.49 15.62
CA ASP A 248 -7.70 10.61 16.84
C ASP A 248 -6.79 10.66 18.08
N ALA A 249 -6.93 11.71 18.90
CA ALA A 249 -6.35 11.88 20.24
C ALA A 249 -4.85 12.21 20.43
N ALA A 250 -4.26 13.08 19.61
CA ALA A 250 -3.13 13.91 20.08
C ALA A 250 -3.58 15.18 20.85
N ASP A 251 -4.86 15.56 20.80
CA ASP A 251 -5.39 16.80 21.42
C ASP A 251 -6.66 16.63 22.28
N ASP A 252 -7.19 15.41 22.46
CA ASP A 252 -8.33 15.17 23.35
C ASP A 252 -7.87 14.94 24.79
N ALA A 253 -7.88 16.02 25.58
CA ALA A 253 -7.53 16.05 27.00
C ALA A 253 -8.39 15.13 27.91
N ASP A 254 -9.39 14.44 27.36
CA ASP A 254 -10.29 13.53 28.09
C ASP A 254 -10.04 12.03 27.81
N GLY A 255 -9.08 11.67 26.95
CA GLY A 255 -8.67 10.26 26.77
C GLY A 255 -9.77 9.33 26.23
N THR A 256 -10.71 9.88 25.45
CA THR A 256 -11.79 9.14 24.78
C THR A 256 -11.49 8.88 23.31
N GLY A 257 -10.23 9.01 22.88
CA GLY A 257 -9.84 8.59 21.54
C GLY A 257 -10.24 7.14 21.34
N GLU A 258 -10.90 6.86 20.22
CA GLU A 258 -11.15 5.48 19.86
C GLU A 258 -9.80 4.85 19.52
N ASP A 259 -9.35 3.90 20.34
CA ASP A 259 -8.09 3.17 20.17
C ASP A 259 -8.17 2.29 18.89
N LEU A 260 -8.10 2.96 17.73
CA LEU A 260 -8.11 2.35 16.41
C LEU A 260 -6.68 2.16 15.95
N VAL A 261 -6.35 0.93 15.57
CA VAL A 261 -5.11 0.65 14.83
C VAL A 261 -5.40 0.61 13.35
N LEU A 262 -4.37 0.85 12.55
CA LEU A 262 -4.39 0.70 11.12
C LEU A 262 -4.56 -0.76 10.74
N TYR A 263 -5.38 -0.98 9.71
CA TYR A 263 -5.51 -2.29 9.09
C TYR A 263 -4.15 -2.72 8.51
N VAL A 264 -3.75 -3.98 8.73
CA VAL A 264 -2.45 -4.52 8.27
C VAL A 264 -2.14 -4.24 6.78
N TRP A 265 -3.15 -4.24 5.91
CA TRP A 265 -2.95 -3.92 4.50
C TRP A 265 -2.62 -2.45 4.21
N VAL A 266 -2.66 -1.58 5.22
CA VAL A 266 -2.16 -0.20 5.13
C VAL A 266 -0.65 -0.18 5.37
N ASP A 267 -0.16 -0.84 6.42
CA ASP A 267 1.25 -0.79 6.82
C ASP A 267 2.15 -1.80 6.10
N ALA A 268 1.61 -2.95 5.70
CA ALA A 268 2.37 -4.00 5.02
C ALA A 268 3.07 -3.52 3.73
N PRO A 269 2.42 -2.81 2.80
CA PRO A 269 3.10 -2.33 1.60
C PRO A 269 4.03 -1.13 1.87
N VAL A 270 3.83 -0.37 2.95
CA VAL A 270 4.72 0.74 3.33
C VAL A 270 6.09 0.23 3.74
N GLU A 271 6.18 -1.02 4.22
CA GLU A 271 7.46 -1.66 4.56
C GLU A 271 8.37 -1.78 3.33
N TYR A 272 7.85 -1.82 2.11
CA TYR A 272 8.67 -1.73 0.90
C TYR A 272 9.45 -0.42 0.84
N VAL A 273 8.79 0.68 1.17
CA VAL A 273 9.39 2.02 1.22
C VAL A 273 10.36 2.09 2.40
N ALA A 274 9.95 1.60 3.58
CA ALA A 274 10.77 1.60 4.79
C ALA A 274 12.07 0.80 4.61
N ALA A 275 11.98 -0.44 4.11
CA ALA A 275 13.16 -1.28 3.84
C ALA A 275 14.10 -0.64 2.79
N THR A 276 13.54 0.04 1.78
CA THR A 276 14.34 0.79 0.79
C THR A 276 15.03 2.00 1.44
N LYS A 277 14.33 2.75 2.28
CA LYS A 277 14.88 3.89 3.05
C LYS A 277 16.03 3.44 3.95
N GLN A 278 15.82 2.36 4.72
CA GLN A 278 16.86 1.77 5.58
C GLN A 278 18.08 1.28 4.80
N TYR A 279 17.90 0.75 3.59
CA TYR A 279 19.02 0.43 2.71
C TYR A 279 19.81 1.68 2.33
N SER A 280 19.12 2.69 1.81
CA SER A 280 19.70 3.97 1.41
C SER A 280 20.45 4.65 2.56
N GLU A 281 19.91 4.63 3.78
CA GLU A 281 20.58 5.17 4.98
C GLU A 281 21.85 4.40 5.35
N ARG A 282 21.87 3.09 5.11
CA ARG A 282 23.03 2.22 5.40
C ARG A 282 24.16 2.40 4.38
N VAL A 283 23.85 2.54 3.10
CA VAL A 283 24.85 2.66 2.03
C VAL A 283 25.20 4.12 1.68
N GLY A 284 24.34 5.06 2.07
CA GLY A 284 24.42 6.49 1.74
C GLY A 284 23.68 6.83 0.45
N ALA A 285 23.01 8.00 0.42
CA ALA A 285 22.21 8.46 -0.72
C ALA A 285 23.02 8.66 -2.03
N ASP A 286 24.33 8.91 -1.93
CA ASP A 286 25.22 8.95 -3.10
C ASP A 286 25.39 7.58 -3.78
N ALA A 287 25.18 6.49 -3.03
CA ALA A 287 25.27 5.11 -3.53
C ALA A 287 23.91 4.58 -3.98
N TYR A 288 22.85 4.88 -3.23
CA TYR A 288 21.47 4.56 -3.61
C TYR A 288 20.51 5.49 -2.87
N ASP A 289 19.71 6.27 -3.60
CA ASP A 289 18.75 7.22 -3.06
C ASP A 289 17.33 6.63 -3.14
N TRP A 290 16.73 6.32 -1.99
CA TRP A 290 15.37 5.76 -1.95
C TRP A 290 14.32 6.77 -2.43
N GLU A 291 14.54 8.07 -2.24
CA GLU A 291 13.59 9.10 -2.67
C GLU A 291 13.52 9.20 -4.19
N ALA A 292 14.64 8.99 -4.87
CA ALA A 292 14.71 8.91 -6.34
C ALA A 292 13.80 7.81 -6.91
N VAL A 293 13.58 6.73 -6.16
CA VAL A 293 12.73 5.62 -6.58
C VAL A 293 11.27 5.89 -6.23
N TRP A 294 11.01 6.26 -4.97
CA TRP A 294 9.68 6.22 -4.39
C TRP A 294 8.91 7.54 -4.44
N LYS A 295 9.58 8.70 -4.51
CA LYS A 295 8.89 9.99 -4.56
C LYS A 295 8.69 10.43 -6.00
N ASP A 296 7.49 10.90 -6.31
CA ASP A 296 7.24 11.54 -7.60
C ASP A 296 8.00 12.87 -7.63
N ARG A 297 8.99 12.99 -8.52
CA ARG A 297 9.76 14.24 -8.67
C ARG A 297 8.95 15.33 -9.37
N GLY A 298 7.82 14.97 -9.99
CA GLY A 298 6.84 15.85 -10.59
C GLY A 298 7.39 16.76 -11.69
N THR A 299 6.70 16.83 -12.82
CA THR A 299 6.69 18.06 -13.61
C THR A 299 6.18 19.17 -12.70
N GLY A 300 7.10 19.98 -12.17
CA GLY A 300 6.76 21.03 -11.22
C GLY A 300 5.58 21.85 -11.73
N GLU A 301 4.61 22.09 -10.85
CA GLU A 301 3.69 23.20 -11.02
C GLU A 301 4.52 24.42 -11.40
N GLN A 302 4.36 24.88 -12.64
CA GLN A 302 4.79 26.21 -13.01
C GLN A 302 4.04 27.14 -12.07
N SER A 303 4.71 27.53 -11.00
CA SER A 303 4.36 28.73 -10.26
C SER A 303 4.24 29.81 -11.33
N ASP A 304 2.99 30.17 -11.63
CA ASP A 304 2.68 31.30 -12.47
C ASP A 304 3.33 32.48 -11.78
N GLY A 305 4.51 32.84 -12.28
CA GLY A 305 5.27 33.99 -11.87
C GLY A 305 4.43 35.21 -12.19
N GLY A 306 3.54 35.58 -11.26
CA GLY A 306 2.85 36.85 -11.19
C GLY A 306 3.87 37.96 -11.01
N SER A 307 4.62 38.27 -12.07
CA SER A 307 5.40 39.50 -12.17
C SER A 307 4.43 40.67 -12.29
N ALA A 308 3.99 41.16 -11.13
CA ALA A 308 3.47 42.51 -11.01
C ALA A 308 4.63 43.50 -11.24
N SER A 309 4.94 43.79 -12.50
CA SER A 309 5.86 44.87 -12.89
C SER A 309 5.07 46.18 -13.04
N GLY A 310 5.00 46.94 -11.95
CA GLY A 310 4.55 48.33 -11.94
C GLY A 310 5.70 49.29 -12.21
N ALA A 311 5.87 49.66 -13.48
CA ALA A 311 6.42 50.90 -14.05
C ALA A 311 7.49 51.72 -13.30
N SER A 312 8.59 52.04 -14.01
CA SER A 312 8.93 53.45 -14.35
C SER A 312 10.30 53.62 -15.05
N ARG A 313 10.22 54.11 -16.30
CA ARG A 313 11.03 55.18 -16.95
C ARG A 313 12.37 54.89 -17.67
N THR A 314 12.24 55.03 -19.00
CA THR A 314 12.97 55.91 -19.95
C THR A 314 14.48 55.76 -20.16
N SER A 315 14.88 55.43 -21.40
CA SER A 315 15.59 56.32 -22.36
C SER A 315 16.08 55.49 -23.56
N SER A 316 15.50 55.70 -24.75
CA SER A 316 16.09 56.39 -25.92
C SER A 316 17.25 55.66 -26.61
N GLY A 317 17.02 55.26 -27.86
CA GLY A 317 18.07 54.84 -28.80
C GLY A 317 17.45 54.30 -30.08
N ALA A 318 17.37 55.14 -31.10
CA ALA A 318 16.94 54.79 -32.45
C ALA A 318 18.05 54.05 -33.20
N ASP A 319 17.73 53.08 -34.06
CA ASP A 319 18.20 53.10 -35.45
C ASP A 319 17.40 52.14 -36.35
N THR A 320 17.40 52.48 -37.63
CA THR A 320 16.58 51.97 -38.74
C THR A 320 17.30 50.93 -39.61
N GLY A 321 16.55 50.03 -40.25
CA GLY A 321 16.92 49.48 -41.56
C GLY A 321 16.87 47.94 -41.72
N PRO A 322 16.68 47.42 -42.96
CA PRO A 322 15.61 46.44 -43.21
C PRO A 322 16.05 45.12 -43.89
N ASP A 323 15.04 44.28 -44.11
CA ASP A 323 14.91 43.17 -45.08
C ASP A 323 15.60 41.83 -44.80
N GLY A 324 14.80 40.75 -44.89
CA GLY A 324 15.28 39.38 -44.88
C GLY A 324 14.17 38.34 -44.83
N ASP A 325 13.76 37.86 -46.01
CA ASP A 325 12.84 36.75 -46.27
C ASP A 325 13.11 35.46 -45.47
N SER A 326 12.02 34.75 -45.17
CA SER A 326 11.76 33.34 -45.59
C SER A 326 11.29 32.37 -44.49
N ALA A 327 10.11 31.80 -44.78
CA ALA A 327 9.69 30.40 -44.61
C ALA A 327 9.96 29.65 -43.28
N SER A 328 8.89 29.42 -42.52
CA SER A 328 8.56 28.18 -41.80
C SER A 328 7.23 28.41 -41.05
N GLY A 329 6.40 27.46 -40.68
CA GLY A 329 6.38 26.02 -40.83
C GLY A 329 4.92 25.58 -40.67
N ALA A 330 4.57 24.46 -41.30
CA ALA A 330 3.27 23.84 -41.12
C ALA A 330 3.09 23.48 -39.64
N GLY A 331 2.03 24.00 -39.03
CA GLY A 331 1.62 23.63 -37.68
C GLY A 331 1.34 22.14 -37.61
N ARG A 332 2.15 21.42 -36.83
CA ARG A 332 1.75 20.17 -36.22
C ARG A 332 1.25 20.51 -34.83
N ALA A 333 -0.05 20.34 -34.62
CA ALA A 333 -0.60 20.21 -33.30
C ALA A 333 0.16 19.08 -32.59
N SER A 334 0.85 19.40 -31.51
CA SER A 334 1.35 18.39 -30.57
C SER A 334 0.14 17.82 -29.86
N SER A 335 -0.28 16.63 -30.28
CA SER A 335 -1.02 15.72 -29.42
C SER A 335 -0.23 15.59 -28.11
N GLY A 336 -0.89 15.84 -26.98
CA GLY A 336 -0.32 15.66 -25.65
C GLY A 336 0.30 14.27 -25.57
N ALA A 337 1.64 14.25 -25.47
CA ALA A 337 2.35 13.07 -25.03
C ALA A 337 2.15 13.02 -23.52
N ASP A 338 1.45 11.99 -23.08
CA ASP A 338 1.39 11.53 -21.70
C ASP A 338 2.83 11.38 -21.20
N ALA A 339 3.28 12.29 -20.35
CA ALA A 339 4.62 12.25 -19.78
C ALA A 339 4.67 11.08 -18.81
N GLY A 340 5.52 10.08 -19.09
CA GLY A 340 5.80 9.00 -18.14
C GLY A 340 6.28 9.57 -16.80
N SER A 341 6.03 8.85 -15.71
CA SER A 341 6.48 9.25 -14.39
C SER A 341 8.00 9.48 -14.39
N GLU A 342 8.44 10.64 -13.87
CA GLU A 342 9.86 10.97 -13.66
C GLU A 342 10.35 10.40 -12.31
N GLY A 343 9.97 9.16 -12.00
CA GLY A 343 10.36 8.44 -10.79
C GLY A 343 11.05 7.12 -11.13
N GLY A 344 11.72 6.51 -10.15
CA GLY A 344 12.44 5.25 -10.37
C GLY A 344 11.56 4.03 -10.65
N GLU A 345 12.22 2.91 -10.88
CA GLU A 345 11.60 1.71 -11.41
C GLU A 345 11.18 0.76 -10.28
N ILE A 346 9.89 0.69 -9.97
CA ILE A 346 9.36 -0.15 -8.88
C ILE A 346 8.81 -1.46 -9.44
N LEU A 347 9.38 -2.60 -9.02
CA LEU A 347 8.98 -3.94 -9.44
C LEU A 347 8.58 -4.81 -8.24
N HIS A 348 7.34 -5.29 -8.22
CA HIS A 348 6.84 -6.18 -7.18
C HIS A 348 6.77 -7.61 -7.69
N VAL A 349 7.46 -8.54 -7.02
CA VAL A 349 7.33 -9.98 -7.28
C VAL A 349 6.41 -10.59 -6.24
N ILE A 350 5.20 -10.98 -6.64
CA ILE A 350 4.15 -11.37 -5.70
C ILE A 350 3.48 -12.71 -6.03
N GLY A 351 2.75 -13.24 -5.03
CA GLY A 351 1.82 -14.35 -5.21
C GLY A 351 0.51 -13.91 -5.86
N HIS A 352 -0.25 -14.87 -6.39
CA HIS A 352 -1.53 -14.62 -7.05
C HIS A 352 -2.57 -13.96 -6.12
N ASP A 353 -2.58 -14.37 -4.85
CA ASP A 353 -3.65 -14.02 -3.91
C ASP A 353 -3.57 -12.56 -3.42
N ILE A 354 -2.49 -11.84 -3.76
CA ILE A 354 -2.27 -10.45 -3.36
C ILE A 354 -2.17 -9.50 -4.57
N ILE A 355 -2.52 -9.98 -5.79
CA ILE A 355 -2.52 -9.18 -7.03
C ILE A 355 -3.37 -7.94 -6.86
N GLN A 356 -4.59 -8.10 -6.37
CA GLN A 356 -5.53 -7.00 -6.23
C GLN A 356 -5.00 -5.91 -5.30
N HIS A 357 -4.37 -6.31 -4.20
CA HIS A 357 -3.75 -5.35 -3.30
C HIS A 357 -2.68 -4.52 -4.00
N HIS A 358 -1.80 -5.15 -4.78
CA HIS A 358 -0.67 -4.49 -5.45
C HIS A 358 -1.06 -3.74 -6.73
N THR A 359 -2.29 -3.91 -7.22
CA THR A 359 -2.75 -3.31 -8.49
C THR A 359 -3.92 -2.36 -8.34
N VAL A 360 -4.57 -2.33 -7.17
CA VAL A 360 -5.71 -1.45 -6.87
C VAL A 360 -5.43 -0.62 -5.61
N PHE A 361 -5.24 -1.29 -4.46
CA PHE A 361 -5.12 -0.59 -3.18
C PHE A 361 -3.79 0.15 -3.06
N TRP A 362 -2.68 -0.54 -3.26
CA TRP A 362 -1.35 0.03 -3.08
C TRP A 362 -1.03 1.19 -4.05
N PRO A 363 -1.30 1.09 -5.37
CA PRO A 363 -1.13 2.23 -6.27
C PRO A 363 -1.99 3.45 -5.90
N SER A 364 -3.17 3.24 -5.32
CA SER A 364 -4.04 4.33 -4.84
C SER A 364 -3.47 4.97 -3.57
N MET A 365 -2.98 4.16 -2.63
CA MET A 365 -2.30 4.61 -1.41
C MET A 365 -1.05 5.45 -1.73
N LEU A 366 -0.24 4.99 -2.68
CA LEU A 366 0.92 5.73 -3.20
C LEU A 366 0.49 7.05 -3.84
N ARG A 367 -0.52 7.01 -4.72
CA ARG A 367 -1.03 8.20 -5.42
C ARG A 367 -1.56 9.25 -4.44
N ALA A 368 -2.32 8.82 -3.43
CA ALA A 368 -2.86 9.69 -2.38
C ALA A 368 -1.76 10.36 -1.54
N ALA A 369 -0.58 9.73 -1.42
CA ALA A 369 0.56 10.27 -0.68
C ALA A 369 1.60 11.01 -1.55
N GLY A 370 1.39 11.11 -2.86
CA GLY A 370 2.35 11.74 -3.78
C GLY A 370 3.60 10.88 -4.06
N TYR A 371 3.46 9.55 -3.97
CA TYR A 371 4.53 8.61 -4.28
C TYR A 371 4.40 8.08 -5.72
N ASN A 372 5.53 7.61 -6.26
CA ASN A 372 5.63 7.04 -7.60
C ASN A 372 4.86 5.71 -7.72
N GLU A 373 4.32 5.43 -8.91
CA GLU A 373 3.53 4.23 -9.18
C GLU A 373 4.40 3.00 -9.52
N PRO A 374 3.94 1.77 -9.21
CA PRO A 374 4.66 0.56 -9.61
C PRO A 374 4.75 0.41 -11.13
N ARG A 375 5.95 0.14 -11.66
CA ARG A 375 6.12 -0.20 -13.07
C ARG A 375 5.60 -1.62 -13.37
N ALA A 376 5.88 -2.58 -12.49
CA ALA A 376 5.61 -3.99 -12.77
C ALA A 376 5.12 -4.79 -11.55
N VAL A 377 4.22 -5.74 -11.80
CA VAL A 377 3.67 -6.72 -10.83
C VAL A 377 3.63 -8.15 -11.39
#